data_AF-A0A452INN9-F1
#
_entry.id   AF-A0A452INN9-F1
#
_cell.length_a   1.000
_cell.length_b   1.000
_cell.length_c   1.000
_cell.angle_alpha   90.00
_cell.angle_beta   90.00
_cell.angle_gamma   90.00
#
_symmetry.space_group_name_H-M   'P 1'
#
loop_
_entity.id
_entity.type
_entity.pdbx_description
1 polymer ?
#
loop_
_entity_poly.entity_id
_entity_poly.type
_entity_poly.pdbx_seq_one_letter_code
_entity_poly.pdbx_strand_id
1 'polypeptide(L)'
;MLCPYKQYGFVHLSLQGLPKQHLFTHHEEPSNRNLVTQYDDHYNRHGYNPVLPPLRRWNGQKLAWLPEKSDFPIFEPPTNYGLFEQLMKKWTHQEAGVMNSVYTVSYEMPPVSAFAVRRRPVTNCHRFLYPQPHFDL
;
A
#
# COMPACT_ATOMS: atom_id res chain seq x y z
N MET A 1 2.19 -57.29 7.69
CA MET A 1 0.90 -56.59 7.87
C MET A 1 1.20 -55.11 8.04
N LEU A 2 0.93 -54.29 7.01
CA LEU A 2 1.07 -52.84 7.08
C LEU A 2 -0.34 -52.23 7.02
N CYS A 3 -0.74 -51.53 8.07
CA CYS A 3 -2.02 -50.83 8.13
C CYS A 3 -1.99 -49.60 7.22
N PRO A 4 -3.00 -49.34 6.37
CA PRO A 4 -3.05 -48.13 5.58
C PRO A 4 -3.46 -46.93 6.45
N TYR A 5 -2.57 -45.94 6.57
CA TYR A 5 -2.91 -44.63 7.12
C TYR A 5 -3.89 -43.93 6.17
N LYS A 6 -5.12 -43.67 6.64
CA LYS A 6 -6.08 -42.83 5.92
C LYS A 6 -5.57 -41.38 5.95
N GLN A 7 -5.33 -40.82 4.77
CA GLN A 7 -5.08 -39.41 4.58
C GLN A 7 -6.38 -38.66 4.83
N TYR A 8 -6.51 -38.04 6.02
CA TYR A 8 -7.63 -37.17 6.32
C TYR A 8 -7.49 -35.91 5.44
N GLY A 9 -8.41 -35.76 4.50
CA GLY A 9 -8.55 -34.53 3.73
C GLY A 9 -8.82 -33.36 4.68
N PHE A 10 -8.02 -32.31 4.54
CA PHE A 10 -8.23 -31.04 5.21
C PHE A 10 -9.54 -30.44 4.67
N VAL A 11 -10.63 -30.63 5.41
CA VAL A 11 -11.91 -29.97 5.12
C VAL A 11 -11.73 -28.50 5.47
N HIS A 12 -11.47 -27.66 4.48
CA HIS A 12 -11.53 -26.22 4.62
C HIS A 12 -13.00 -25.83 4.82
N LEU A 13 -13.48 -25.87 6.07
CA LEU A 13 -14.80 -25.40 6.46
C LEU A 13 -14.81 -23.87 6.26
N SER A 14 -15.20 -23.40 5.07
CA SER A 14 -15.41 -21.96 4.85
C SER A 14 -16.65 -21.55 5.64
N LEU A 15 -16.47 -21.22 6.90
CA LEU A 15 -17.46 -20.51 7.71
C LEU A 15 -17.59 -19.10 7.12
N GLN A 16 -18.36 -18.98 6.04
CA GLN A 16 -18.73 -17.70 5.48
C GLN A 16 -19.67 -17.02 6.51
N GLY A 17 -19.07 -16.26 7.43
CA GLY A 17 -19.79 -15.49 8.42
C GLY A 17 -20.61 -14.36 7.79
N LEU A 18 -21.40 -13.67 8.62
CA LEU A 18 -22.22 -12.55 8.17
C LEU A 18 -21.31 -11.42 7.61
N PRO A 19 -21.60 -10.87 6.41
CA PRO A 19 -20.80 -9.79 5.86
C PRO A 19 -20.83 -8.56 6.76
N LYS A 20 -19.66 -7.92 6.95
CA LYS A 20 -19.45 -6.72 7.77
C LYS A 20 -20.49 -5.63 7.51
N GLN A 21 -20.94 -5.49 6.27
CA GLN A 21 -21.93 -4.49 5.87
C GLN A 21 -23.16 -4.54 6.79
N HIS A 22 -23.76 -5.72 6.96
CA HIS A 22 -24.96 -5.91 7.79
C HIS A 22 -24.78 -5.58 9.28
N LEU A 23 -23.54 -5.55 9.78
CA LEU A 23 -23.25 -5.24 11.18
C LEU A 23 -23.02 -3.76 11.44
N PHE A 24 -22.46 -3.04 10.47
CA PHE A 24 -21.97 -1.67 10.68
C PHE A 24 -22.61 -0.63 9.77
N THR A 25 -23.34 -1.01 8.73
CA THR A 25 -24.02 -0.05 7.86
C THR A 25 -25.34 0.39 8.49
N HIS A 26 -25.50 1.69 8.62
CA HIS A 26 -26.77 2.30 8.95
C HIS A 26 -27.48 2.64 7.64
N HIS A 27 -28.76 2.27 7.48
CA HIS A 27 -29.59 2.59 6.30
C HIS A 27 -29.00 2.25 4.92
N GLU A 28 -28.27 1.14 4.79
CA GLU A 28 -27.65 0.71 3.52
C GLU A 28 -26.66 1.74 2.96
N GLU A 29 -26.15 2.64 3.80
CA GLU A 29 -25.22 3.67 3.33
C GLU A 29 -23.86 3.07 2.93
N PRO A 30 -23.28 3.56 1.82
CA PRO A 30 -21.94 3.14 1.44
C PRO A 30 -20.92 3.61 2.50
N SER A 31 -19.93 2.77 2.78
CA SER A 31 -18.94 3.04 3.84
C SER A 31 -18.10 4.31 3.59
N ASN A 32 -17.99 4.78 2.34
CA ASN A 32 -17.12 5.88 1.91
C ASN A 32 -17.93 7.10 1.43
N ARG A 33 -19.07 7.37 2.07
CA ARG A 33 -20.00 8.43 1.64
C ARG A 33 -19.53 9.85 2.00
N ASN A 34 -18.87 10.03 3.15
CA ASN A 34 -18.58 11.34 3.74
C ASN A 34 -17.09 11.67 3.62
N LEU A 35 -16.67 12.11 2.42
CA LEU A 35 -15.26 12.37 2.12
C LEU A 35 -14.86 13.84 2.30
N VAL A 36 -15.84 14.74 2.42
CA VAL A 36 -15.61 16.18 2.62
C VAL A 36 -15.77 16.51 4.10
N THR A 37 -14.76 17.14 4.68
CA THR A 37 -14.82 17.62 6.06
C THR A 37 -15.45 19.02 6.11
N GLN A 38 -15.99 19.42 7.26
CA GLN A 38 -16.53 20.77 7.44
C GLN A 38 -15.46 21.86 7.18
N TYR A 39 -14.20 21.57 7.50
CA TYR A 39 -13.09 22.48 7.19
C TYR A 39 -12.92 22.67 5.68
N ASP A 40 -12.92 21.57 4.91
CA ASP A 40 -12.79 21.61 3.45
C ASP A 40 -13.99 22.36 2.81
N ASP A 41 -15.22 22.07 3.25
CA ASP A 41 -16.45 22.77 2.81
C ASP A 41 -16.35 24.29 3.02
N HIS A 42 -15.93 24.71 4.23
CA HIS A 42 -15.81 26.12 4.58
C HIS A 42 -14.68 26.82 3.80
N TYR A 43 -13.53 26.17 3.65
CA TYR A 43 -12.36 26.78 3.00
C TYR A 43 -12.57 26.89 1.48
N ASN A 44 -13.06 25.83 0.86
CA ASN A 44 -13.33 25.79 -0.58
C ASN A 44 -14.65 26.45 -0.96
N ARG A 45 -15.41 26.95 0.02
CA ARG A 45 -16.66 27.69 -0.19
C ARG A 45 -17.72 26.85 -0.89
N HIS A 46 -17.78 25.55 -0.59
CA HIS A 46 -18.83 24.66 -1.11
C HIS A 46 -20.18 25.15 -0.56
N GLY A 47 -21.07 25.58 -1.46
CA GLY A 47 -22.37 26.18 -1.06
C GLY A 47 -22.23 27.44 -0.20
N TYR A 48 -21.23 28.28 -0.45
CA TYR A 48 -21.00 29.53 0.28
C TYR A 48 -22.25 30.41 0.31
N ASN A 49 -22.72 30.66 1.53
CA ASN A 49 -23.74 31.64 1.82
C ASN A 49 -23.08 32.78 2.63
N PRO A 50 -23.02 34.01 2.10
CA PRO A 50 -22.42 35.14 2.82
C PRO A 50 -23.24 35.58 4.03
N VAL A 51 -24.47 35.06 4.18
CA VAL A 51 -25.35 35.36 5.30
C VAL A 51 -24.99 34.46 6.48
N LEU A 52 -25.03 35.02 7.69
CA LEU A 52 -24.89 34.27 8.93
C LEU A 52 -25.88 33.09 8.95
N PRO A 53 -25.45 31.88 9.32
CA PRO A 53 -26.37 30.76 9.45
C PRO A 53 -27.44 31.14 10.49
N PRO A 54 -28.73 30.90 10.20
CA PRO A 54 -29.79 31.17 11.15
C PRO A 54 -29.61 30.30 12.39
N LEU A 55 -30.06 30.80 13.55
CA LEU A 55 -30.09 30.00 14.77
C LEU A 55 -30.97 28.77 14.60
N ARG A 56 -30.58 27.66 15.24
CA ARG A 56 -31.37 26.43 15.27
C ARG A 56 -32.78 26.69 15.77
N ARG A 57 -33.77 26.08 15.12
CA ARG A 57 -35.19 26.20 15.48
C ARG A 57 -35.73 24.89 16.02
N TRP A 58 -36.50 24.96 17.11
CA TRP A 58 -37.25 23.81 17.63
C TRP A 58 -38.51 23.58 16.80
N ASN A 59 -38.75 22.34 16.38
CA ASN A 59 -39.99 21.95 15.72
C ASN A 59 -40.93 21.26 16.72
N GLY A 60 -42.00 21.96 17.11
CA GLY A 60 -42.98 21.44 18.08
C GLY A 60 -43.79 20.24 17.60
N GLN A 61 -43.98 20.06 16.29
CA GLN A 61 -44.69 18.90 15.74
C GLN A 61 -43.82 17.64 15.77
N LYS A 62 -42.53 17.80 15.46
CA LYS A 62 -41.56 16.69 15.45
C LYS A 62 -40.93 16.44 16.83
N LEU A 63 -41.16 17.35 17.78
CA LEU A 63 -40.51 17.37 19.10
C LEU A 63 -38.98 17.20 18.99
N ALA A 64 -38.39 17.89 18.01
CA ALA A 64 -36.97 17.81 17.72
C ALA A 64 -36.45 19.14 17.18
N TRP A 65 -35.15 19.36 17.35
CA TRP A 65 -34.47 20.46 16.67
C TRP A 65 -34.45 20.22 15.16
N LEU A 66 -34.70 21.26 14.37
CA LEU A 66 -34.53 21.16 12.92
C LEU A 66 -33.06 20.87 12.60
N PRO A 67 -32.80 20.02 11.58
CA PRO A 67 -31.45 19.72 11.18
C PRO A 67 -30.80 20.93 10.49
N GLU A 68 -29.54 21.17 10.78
CA GLU A 68 -28.72 22.25 10.19
C GLU A 68 -27.91 21.73 9.00
N LYS A 69 -27.24 22.63 8.26
CA LYS A 69 -26.32 22.25 7.17
C LYS A 69 -25.28 21.22 7.65
N SER A 70 -24.78 21.37 8.88
CA SER A 70 -23.80 20.44 9.48
C SER A 70 -24.34 19.03 9.73
N ASP A 71 -25.67 18.87 9.87
CA ASP A 71 -26.30 17.56 10.09
C ASP A 71 -26.39 16.76 8.77
N PHE A 72 -26.17 17.42 7.63
CA PHE A 72 -26.18 16.80 6.31
C PHE A 72 -24.76 16.79 5.73
N PRO A 73 -24.06 15.64 5.77
CA PRO A 73 -22.75 15.55 5.16
C PRO A 73 -22.84 15.77 3.64
N ILE A 74 -21.80 16.38 3.08
CA ILE A 74 -21.72 16.67 1.64
C ILE A 74 -21.25 15.43 0.90
N PHE A 75 -21.96 15.09 -0.19
CA PHE A 75 -21.70 13.91 -1.03
C PHE A 75 -20.90 14.26 -2.28
N GLU A 76 -19.86 15.05 -2.11
CA GLU A 76 -18.96 15.43 -3.18
C GLU A 76 -17.65 14.64 -3.07
N PRO A 77 -16.94 14.42 -4.19
CA PRO A 77 -15.59 13.90 -4.11
C PRO A 77 -14.71 14.86 -3.31
N PRO A 78 -13.73 14.34 -2.55
CA PRO A 78 -12.82 15.19 -1.79
C PRO A 78 -11.96 16.02 -2.75
N THR A 79 -11.79 17.30 -2.41
CA THR A 79 -11.09 18.27 -3.25
C THR A 79 -9.66 17.85 -3.58
N ASN A 80 -8.97 17.19 -2.62
CA ASN A 80 -7.67 16.51 -2.75
C ASN A 80 -6.49 17.29 -3.37
N TYR A 81 -6.69 18.49 -3.93
CA TYR A 81 -5.69 19.41 -4.49
C TYR A 81 -4.59 18.76 -5.35
N GLY A 82 -4.89 17.68 -6.07
CA GLY A 82 -3.90 16.97 -6.88
C GLY A 82 -3.03 15.96 -6.11
N LEU A 83 -3.22 15.78 -4.80
CA LEU A 83 -2.44 14.87 -3.95
C LEU A 83 -2.59 13.42 -4.41
N PHE A 84 -3.81 13.01 -4.74
CA PHE A 84 -4.08 11.66 -5.20
C PHE A 84 -3.32 11.34 -6.48
N GLU A 85 -3.34 12.26 -7.44
CA GLU A 85 -2.65 12.18 -8.72
C GLU A 85 -1.13 12.13 -8.53
N GLN A 86 -0.60 12.94 -7.61
CA GLN A 86 0.82 12.91 -7.26
C GLN A 86 1.24 11.58 -6.63
N LEU A 87 0.44 11.03 -5.71
CA LEU A 87 0.71 9.74 -5.08
C LEU A 87 0.61 8.59 -6.09
N MET A 88 -0.41 8.60 -6.94
CA MET A 88 -0.57 7.63 -8.03
C MET A 88 0.64 7.64 -8.96
N LYS A 89 1.14 8.83 -9.34
CA LYS A 89 2.38 8.95 -10.11
C LYS A 89 3.58 8.37 -9.36
N LYS A 90 3.73 8.66 -8.06
CA LYS A 90 4.84 8.10 -7.27
C LYS A 90 4.79 6.58 -7.16
N TRP A 91 3.61 6.00 -6.92
CA TRP A 91 3.46 4.55 -6.81
C TRP A 91 3.62 3.82 -8.14
N THR A 92 3.16 4.44 -9.24
CA THR A 92 3.38 3.88 -10.59
C THR A 92 4.84 4.02 -11.04
N HIS A 93 5.52 5.10 -10.67
CA HIS A 93 6.96 5.30 -10.96
C HIS A 93 7.90 4.57 -10.01
N GLN A 94 7.43 4.03 -8.88
CA GLN A 94 8.21 3.09 -8.08
C GLN A 94 8.27 1.73 -8.82
N GLU A 95 9.05 1.69 -9.90
CA GLU A 95 9.37 0.47 -10.62
C GLU A 95 10.22 -0.49 -9.77
N ALA A 96 10.02 -1.77 -10.06
CA ALA A 96 10.47 -2.92 -9.32
C ALA A 96 12.01 -3.04 -9.18
N GLY A 97 12.46 -3.26 -7.95
CA GLY A 97 13.62 -4.12 -7.68
C GLY A 97 15.02 -3.54 -7.90
N VAL A 98 15.19 -2.30 -8.36
CA VAL A 98 16.52 -1.67 -8.35
C VAL A 98 16.83 -1.23 -6.93
N MET A 99 17.84 -1.85 -6.30
CA MET A 99 18.29 -1.53 -4.95
C MET A 99 18.97 -0.15 -4.93
N ASN A 100 18.15 0.90 -4.96
CA ASN A 100 18.57 2.29 -4.94
C ASN A 100 18.70 2.74 -3.48
N SER A 101 19.87 2.53 -2.89
CA SER A 101 20.23 3.18 -1.63
C SER A 101 20.56 4.66 -1.86
N VAL A 102 20.49 5.48 -0.81
CA VAL A 102 20.93 6.89 -0.88
C VAL A 102 22.36 7.00 -1.42
N TYR A 103 23.24 6.07 -1.06
CA TYR A 103 24.64 6.06 -1.50
C TYR A 103 24.78 5.78 -2.99
N THR A 104 24.08 4.78 -3.52
CA THR A 104 24.15 4.41 -4.95
C THR A 104 23.54 5.43 -5.88
N VAL A 105 22.59 6.25 -5.39
CA VAL A 105 21.99 7.36 -6.15
C VAL A 105 22.83 8.64 -6.05
N SER A 106 23.42 8.91 -4.88
CA SER A 106 24.12 10.18 -4.63
C SER A 106 25.55 10.20 -5.16
N TYR A 107 26.19 9.03 -5.25
CA TYR A 107 27.56 8.91 -5.73
C TYR A 107 27.59 8.13 -7.04
N GLU A 108 28.23 8.71 -8.06
CA GLU A 108 28.51 7.99 -9.30
C GLU A 108 29.49 6.84 -9.02
N MET A 109 29.30 5.72 -9.75
CA MET A 109 30.27 4.63 -9.70
C MET A 109 31.60 5.14 -10.26
N PRO A 110 32.69 5.12 -9.48
CA PRO A 110 33.97 5.59 -9.97
C PRO A 110 34.44 4.70 -11.13
N PRO A 111 35.23 5.24 -12.08
CA PRO A 111 35.71 4.46 -13.21
C PRO A 111 36.52 3.26 -12.72
N VAL A 112 36.51 2.16 -13.49
CA VAL A 112 37.19 0.91 -13.12
C VAL A 112 38.68 1.12 -12.82
N SER A 113 39.30 2.12 -13.46
CA SER A 113 40.70 2.53 -13.24
C SER A 113 40.99 3.09 -11.84
N ALA A 114 39.99 3.58 -11.10
CA ALA A 114 40.16 4.06 -9.73
C ALA A 114 40.34 2.91 -8.72
N PHE A 115 39.93 1.70 -9.08
CA PHE A 115 40.10 0.53 -8.22
C PHE A 115 41.50 -0.05 -8.37
N ALA A 116 42.17 -0.28 -7.24
CA ALA A 116 43.47 -0.92 -7.22
C ALA A 116 43.38 -2.36 -7.77
N VAL A 117 44.07 -2.64 -8.87
CA VAL A 117 44.17 -3.99 -9.42
C VAL A 117 45.05 -4.83 -8.49
N ARG A 118 44.43 -5.71 -7.70
CA ARG A 118 45.19 -6.76 -6.99
C ARG A 118 45.74 -7.73 -8.03
N ARG A 119 47.02 -7.61 -8.35
CA ARG A 119 47.76 -8.68 -9.03
C ARG A 119 47.78 -9.87 -8.09
N ARG A 120 46.95 -10.88 -8.35
CA ARG A 120 47.14 -12.17 -7.70
C ARG A 120 48.52 -12.66 -8.13
N PRO A 121 49.41 -13.03 -7.18
CA PRO A 121 50.63 -13.71 -7.59
C PRO A 121 50.20 -14.91 -8.41
N VAL A 122 50.75 -15.04 -9.62
CA VAL A 122 50.64 -16.28 -10.37
C VAL A 122 51.36 -17.30 -9.52
N THR A 123 50.61 -18.06 -8.73
CA THR A 123 51.12 -19.33 -8.23
C THR A 123 51.27 -20.15 -9.49
N ASN A 124 52.51 -20.23 -10.01
CA ASN A 124 52.92 -21.32 -10.87
C ASN A 124 52.67 -22.57 -10.05
N CYS A 125 51.45 -23.10 -10.12
CA CYS A 125 51.20 -24.47 -9.75
C CYS A 125 52.02 -25.24 -10.77
N HIS A 126 53.26 -25.58 -10.41
CA HIS A 126 54.00 -26.62 -11.09
C HIS A 126 53.03 -27.79 -11.21
N ARG A 127 52.56 -28.01 -12.45
CA ARG A 127 51.74 -29.15 -12.81
C ARG A 127 52.62 -30.36 -12.53
N PHE A 128 52.47 -30.95 -11.35
CA PHE A 128 53.00 -32.27 -11.07
C PHE A 128 52.33 -33.21 -12.06
N LEU A 129 53.04 -33.48 -13.15
CA LEU A 129 52.77 -34.60 -14.04
C LEU A 129 53.05 -35.85 -13.20
N TYR A 130 52.00 -36.43 -12.62
CA TYR A 130 52.10 -37.76 -12.04
C TYR A 130 52.46 -38.75 -13.16
N PRO A 131 53.40 -39.69 -12.94
CA PRO A 131 53.67 -40.75 -13.92
C PRO A 131 52.46 -41.67 -14.02
N GLN A 132 52.09 -42.06 -15.23
CA GLN A 132 51.08 -43.08 -15.49
C GLN A 132 51.58 -44.44 -14.97
N PRO A 133 50.75 -45.25 -14.29
CA PRO A 133 51.14 -46.60 -13.92
C PRO A 133 51.14 -47.49 -15.18
N HIS A 134 52.29 -48.12 -15.42
CA HIS A 134 52.46 -49.20 -16.40
C HIS A 134 51.81 -50.47 -15.83
N PHE A 135 50.86 -51.06 -16.55
CA PHE A 135 50.32 -52.38 -16.23
C PHE A 135 50.98 -53.40 -17.16
N ASP A 136 51.83 -54.27 -16.61
CA ASP A 136 52.26 -55.51 -17.24
C ASP A 136 51.50 -56.68 -16.62
N LEU A 137 51.02 -57.59 -17.48
CA LEU A 137 50.50 -58.91 -17.14
C LEU A 137 51.65 -59.90 -16.88
#